data_AF-A0A976QCF8-F1
#
_entry.id   AF-A0A976QCF8-F1
#
_cell.length_a   1.000
_cell.length_b   1.000
_cell.length_c   1.000
_cell.angle_alpha   90.00
_cell.angle_beta   90.00
_cell.angle_gamma   90.00
#
_symmetry.space_group_name_H-M   'P 1'
#
loop_
_entity.id
_entity.type
_entity.pdbx_description
1 polymer ?
#
loop_
_entity_poly.entity_id
_entity_poly.type
_entity_poly.pdbx_seq_one_letter_code
_entity_poly.pdbx_strand_id
1 'polypeptide(L)'
;PGQYEVRLGDRVVAHYSADQLKKGVNLAGPALAAGPVAEQVKAVRVAIEAKNRFHHDQIYRGLVLLAVNIPEFLGITMTPAEIESKRQAAIVERTEILSALEAAVRTSLALVPHTVTISPVNSAEKN
;
A
#
# COMPACT_ATOMS: atom_id res chain seq x y z
N PRO A 1 5.26 -38.25 14.23
CA PRO A 1 4.08 -37.54 14.77
C PRO A 1 4.58 -36.44 15.71
N GLY A 2 4.16 -35.20 15.50
CA GLY A 2 4.64 -34.04 16.25
C GLY A 2 4.01 -32.75 15.76
N GLN A 3 3.99 -31.74 16.62
CA GLN A 3 3.69 -30.36 16.21
C GLN A 3 4.96 -29.67 15.73
N TYR A 4 4.78 -28.82 14.74
CA TYR A 4 5.84 -28.03 14.13
C TYR A 4 5.44 -26.56 14.16
N GLU A 5 6.39 -25.74 14.58
CA GLU A 5 6.32 -24.29 14.45
C GLU A 5 6.75 -23.89 13.04
N VAL A 6 5.97 -23.02 12.40
CA VAL A 6 6.34 -22.38 11.14
C VAL A 6 6.66 -20.92 11.41
N ARG A 7 7.85 -20.49 11.01
CA ARG A 7 8.35 -19.12 11.12
C ARG A 7 8.54 -18.50 9.75
N LEU A 8 8.24 -17.21 9.64
CA LEU A 8 8.63 -16.36 8.52
C LEU A 8 9.64 -15.34 9.03
N GLY A 9 10.91 -15.48 8.64
CA GLY A 9 12.01 -14.75 9.26
C GLY A 9 12.17 -15.12 10.73
N ASP A 10 12.18 -14.12 11.61
CA ASP A 10 12.29 -14.28 13.06
C ASP A 10 10.94 -14.54 13.76
N ARG A 11 9.82 -14.42 13.04
CA ARG A 11 8.46 -14.46 13.60
C ARG A 11 7.79 -15.81 13.41
N VAL A 12 7.23 -16.34 14.49
CA VAL A 12 6.31 -17.48 14.45
C VAL A 12 4.98 -17.04 13.82
N VAL A 13 4.53 -17.77 12.80
CA VAL A 13 3.26 -17.46 12.12
C VAL A 13 2.19 -18.51 12.36
N ALA A 14 2.56 -19.78 12.57
CA ALA A 14 1.58 -20.85 12.77
C ALA A 14 2.21 -22.08 13.40
N HIS A 15 1.34 -22.97 13.91
CA HIS A 15 1.69 -24.31 14.34
C HIS A 15 0.89 -25.34 13.54
N TYR A 16 1.56 -26.35 13.02
CA TYR A 16 0.93 -27.42 12.23
C TYR A 16 1.43 -28.79 12.65
N SER A 17 0.57 -29.79 12.49
CA SER A 17 0.97 -31.20 12.59
C SER A 17 1.74 -31.66 11.35
N ALA A 18 2.52 -32.73 11.49
CA ALA A 18 3.18 -33.41 10.37
C ALA A 18 2.22 -33.74 9.22
N ASP A 19 1.01 -34.22 9.53
CA ASP A 19 0.02 -34.62 8.52
C ASP A 19 -0.58 -33.43 7.78
N GLN A 20 -0.75 -32.28 8.46
CA GLN A 20 -1.16 -31.03 7.82
C GLN A 20 -0.08 -30.52 6.88
N LEU A 21 1.18 -30.47 7.34
CA LEU A 21 2.31 -30.04 6.51
C LEU A 21 2.47 -30.91 5.26
N LYS A 22 2.31 -32.24 5.39
CA LYS A 22 2.38 -33.18 4.26
C LYS A 22 1.30 -32.94 3.21
N LYS A 23 0.11 -32.49 3.63
CA LYS A 23 -1.00 -32.14 2.73
C LYS A 23 -0.81 -30.79 2.02
N GLY A 24 0.16 -29.99 2.44
CA GLY A 24 0.30 -28.60 2.06
C GLY A 24 -0.62 -27.71 2.88
N VAL A 25 -0.07 -26.65 3.47
CA VAL A 25 -0.81 -25.69 4.29
C VAL A 25 -0.81 -24.32 3.62
N ASN A 26 -1.93 -23.61 3.69
CA ASN A 26 -2.02 -22.23 3.24
C ASN A 26 -1.53 -21.28 4.34
N LEU A 27 -0.37 -20.66 4.12
CA LEU A 27 0.22 -19.70 5.06
C LEU A 27 -0.29 -18.28 4.88
N ALA A 28 -1.12 -17.98 3.87
CA ALA A 28 -1.54 -16.62 3.57
C ALA A 28 -2.25 -15.95 4.76
N GLY A 29 -3.26 -16.61 5.36
CA GLY A 29 -3.96 -16.07 6.52
C GLY A 29 -3.02 -15.77 7.69
N PRO A 30 -2.24 -16.76 8.17
CA PRO A 30 -1.27 -16.55 9.26
C PRO A 30 -0.19 -15.51 8.94
N ALA A 31 0.35 -15.48 7.72
CA ALA A 31 1.38 -14.53 7.30
C ALA A 31 0.85 -13.09 7.16
N LEU A 32 -0.45 -12.93 6.87
CA LEU A 32 -1.11 -11.62 6.84
C LEU A 32 -1.49 -11.12 8.24
N ALA A 33 -1.68 -12.04 9.20
CA ALA A 33 -1.97 -11.68 10.59
C ALA A 33 -0.74 -11.12 11.31
N ALA A 34 0.45 -11.67 11.03
CA ALA A 34 1.69 -11.25 11.67
C ALA A 34 2.92 -11.56 10.81
N GLY A 35 4.00 -10.81 11.06
CA GLY A 35 5.30 -11.02 10.43
C GLY A 35 5.56 -10.10 9.24
N PRO A 36 6.65 -10.34 8.50
CA PRO A 36 7.16 -9.40 7.50
C PRO A 36 6.20 -9.20 6.31
N VAL A 37 5.42 -10.22 5.96
CA VAL A 37 4.40 -10.14 4.90
C VAL A 37 3.27 -9.19 5.28
N ALA A 38 2.80 -9.23 6.53
CA ALA A 38 1.79 -8.31 7.03
C ALA A 38 2.27 -6.85 6.97
N GLU A 39 3.53 -6.59 7.32
CA GLU A 39 4.12 -5.26 7.23
C GLU A 39 4.24 -4.75 5.79
N GLN A 40 4.63 -5.63 4.85
CA GLN A 40 4.63 -5.28 3.43
C GLN A 40 3.23 -4.92 2.94
N VAL A 41 2.21 -5.70 3.29
CA VAL A 41 0.82 -5.43 2.88
C VAL A 41 0.29 -4.12 3.46
N LYS A 42 0.66 -3.78 4.71
CA LYS A 42 0.35 -2.46 5.29
C LYS A 42 1.02 -1.34 4.50
N ALA A 43 2.28 -1.48 4.12
CA ALA A 43 2.99 -0.48 3.32
C ALA A 43 2.33 -0.29 1.94
N VAL A 44 1.96 -1.38 1.27
CA VAL A 44 1.21 -1.34 0.00
C VAL A 44 -0.12 -0.61 0.18
N ARG A 45 -0.87 -0.94 1.24
CA ARG A 45 -2.15 -0.30 1.53
C ARG A 45 -2.00 1.21 1.71
N VAL A 46 -1.03 1.66 2.50
CA VAL A 46 -0.76 3.08 2.74
C VAL A 46 -0.42 3.80 1.43
N ALA A 47 0.43 3.20 0.59
CA ALA A 47 0.80 3.78 -0.70
C ALA A 47 -0.40 3.92 -1.65
N ILE A 48 -1.27 2.90 -1.71
CA ILE A 48 -2.49 2.93 -2.53
C ILE A 48 -3.48 3.97 -2.00
N GLU A 49 -3.71 4.01 -0.69
CA GLU A 49 -4.62 4.99 -0.07
C GLU A 49 -4.13 6.43 -0.31
N ALA A 50 -2.82 6.68 -0.23
CA ALA A 50 -2.22 7.96 -0.54
C ALA A 50 -2.44 8.35 -2.02
N LYS A 51 -2.19 7.43 -2.96
CA LYS A 51 -2.46 7.64 -4.38
C LYS A 51 -3.93 7.96 -4.64
N ASN A 52 -4.84 7.16 -4.10
CA ASN A 52 -6.28 7.31 -4.32
C ASN A 52 -6.82 8.62 -3.73
N ARG A 53 -6.38 8.99 -2.53
CA ARG A 53 -6.74 10.26 -1.90
C ARG A 53 -6.29 11.44 -2.75
N PHE A 54 -5.04 11.41 -3.23
CA PHE A 54 -4.53 12.47 -4.11
C PHE A 54 -5.31 12.56 -5.43
N HIS A 55 -5.58 11.42 -6.08
CA HIS A 55 -6.40 11.37 -7.28
C HIS A 55 -7.80 11.97 -7.06
N HIS A 56 -8.46 11.59 -5.97
CA HIS A 56 -9.80 12.04 -5.68
C HIS A 56 -9.85 13.52 -5.28
N ASP A 57 -9.04 13.93 -4.30
CA ASP A 57 -9.15 15.24 -3.66
C ASP A 57 -8.48 16.34 -4.47
N GLN A 58 -7.35 16.05 -5.11
CA GLN A 58 -6.56 17.06 -5.80
C GLN A 58 -6.88 17.06 -7.30
N ILE A 59 -6.92 15.92 -7.97
CA ILE A 59 -7.12 15.88 -9.43
C ILE A 59 -8.59 16.14 -9.81
N TYR A 60 -9.55 15.37 -9.29
CA TYR A 60 -10.94 15.45 -9.74
C TYR A 60 -11.77 16.54 -9.05
N ARG A 61 -11.52 16.85 -7.78
CA ARG A 61 -12.43 17.72 -7.00
C ARG A 61 -12.31 19.22 -7.31
N GLY A 62 -11.19 19.69 -7.88
CA GLY A 62 -10.91 21.13 -7.98
C GLY A 62 -10.55 21.69 -9.35
N LEU A 63 -10.16 20.87 -10.33
CA LEU A 63 -9.46 21.40 -11.53
C LEU A 63 -10.02 20.93 -12.87
N VAL A 64 -10.84 19.87 -12.88
CA VAL A 64 -11.39 19.28 -14.11
C VAL A 64 -12.88 19.61 -14.33
N LEU A 65 -13.62 20.04 -13.30
CA LEU A 65 -15.08 20.15 -13.38
C LEU A 65 -15.68 21.56 -13.26
N LEU A 66 -14.87 22.60 -13.02
CA LEU A 66 -15.38 23.96 -12.94
C LEU A 66 -14.83 24.76 -14.11
N ALA A 67 -15.63 24.84 -15.19
CA ALA A 67 -15.54 25.98 -16.09
C ALA A 67 -15.64 27.24 -15.20
N VAL A 68 -14.55 27.98 -15.11
CA VAL A 68 -14.42 29.13 -14.22
C VAL A 68 -15.35 30.22 -14.75
N ASN A 69 -16.58 30.27 -14.23
CA ASN A 69 -17.46 31.44 -14.37
C ASN A 69 -17.18 32.36 -13.18
N ILE A 70 -16.27 33.32 -13.36
CA ILE A 70 -16.04 34.39 -12.38
C ILE A 70 -17.22 35.35 -12.50
N PRO A 71 -18.03 35.52 -11.44
CA PRO A 71 -19.09 36.52 -11.45
C PRO A 71 -18.51 37.93 -11.63
N GLU A 72 -19.04 38.68 -12.58
CA GLU A 72 -18.53 39.98 -13.03
C GLU A 72 -18.46 41.02 -11.89
N PHE A 73 -19.33 40.90 -10.88
CA PHE A 73 -19.38 41.80 -9.72
C PHE A 73 -18.20 41.66 -8.74
N LEU A 74 -17.41 40.57 -8.81
CA LEU A 74 -16.29 40.35 -7.91
C LEU A 74 -15.02 41.13 -8.32
N GLY A 75 -15.00 41.77 -9.49
CA GLY A 75 -13.87 42.59 -9.93
C GLY A 75 -12.54 41.84 -10.08
N ILE A 76 -12.56 40.51 -10.16
CA ILE A 76 -11.36 39.68 -10.29
C ILE A 76 -10.85 39.79 -11.74
N THR A 77 -9.83 40.61 -11.95
CA THR A 77 -9.17 40.88 -13.23
C THR A 77 -8.10 39.84 -13.57
N MET A 78 -8.42 38.54 -13.47
CA MET A 78 -7.54 37.53 -14.08
C MET A 78 -7.98 37.32 -15.53
N THR A 79 -7.06 37.55 -16.46
CA THR A 79 -7.30 37.27 -17.87
C THR A 79 -7.47 35.76 -18.09
N PRO A 80 -8.21 35.34 -19.13
CA PRO A 80 -8.30 33.92 -19.50
C PRO A 80 -6.93 33.24 -19.67
N ALA A 81 -5.93 33.99 -20.16
CA ALA A 81 -4.57 33.48 -20.34
C ALA A 81 -3.87 33.17 -19.00
N GLU A 82 -4.06 33.99 -17.96
CA GLU A 82 -3.51 33.74 -16.63
C GLU A 82 -4.20 32.55 -15.94
N ILE A 83 -5.50 32.36 -16.18
CA ILE A 83 -6.25 31.19 -15.70
C ILE A 83 -5.71 29.92 -16.35
N GLU A 84 -5.53 29.93 -17.68
CA GLU A 84 -4.99 28.77 -18.41
C GLU A 84 -3.56 28.45 -17.97
N SER A 85 -2.71 29.47 -17.79
CA SER A 85 -1.35 29.28 -17.30
C SER A 85 -1.32 28.61 -15.92
N LYS A 86 -2.16 29.06 -14.97
CA LYS A 86 -2.27 28.43 -13.65
C LYS A 86 -2.83 27.00 -13.73
N ARG A 87 -3.78 26.74 -14.63
CA ARG A 87 -4.29 25.39 -14.86
C ARG A 87 -3.18 24.46 -15.34
N GLN A 88 -2.43 24.88 -16.36
CA GLN A 88 -1.35 24.08 -16.92
C GLN A 88 -0.25 23.82 -15.89
N ALA A 89 0.13 24.83 -15.10
CA ALA A 89 1.09 24.69 -14.01
C ALA A 89 0.62 23.65 -12.97
N ALA A 90 -0.66 23.74 -12.56
CA ALA A 90 -1.23 22.78 -11.62
C ALA A 90 -1.33 21.35 -12.21
N ILE A 91 -1.60 21.20 -13.51
CA ILE A 91 -1.58 19.89 -14.18
C ILE A 91 -0.17 19.27 -14.12
N VAL A 92 0.86 20.06 -14.44
CA VAL A 92 2.26 19.58 -14.39
C VAL A 92 2.64 19.15 -12.98
N GLU A 93 2.42 20.01 -11.99
CA GLU A 93 2.70 19.73 -10.57
C GLU A 93 2.00 18.44 -10.11
N ARG A 94 0.71 18.29 -10.43
CA ARG A 94 -0.06 17.12 -10.02
C ARG A 94 0.35 15.85 -10.74
N THR A 95 0.79 15.95 -11.98
CA THR A 95 1.30 14.80 -12.74
C THR A 95 2.61 14.30 -12.13
N GLU A 96 3.49 15.22 -11.70
CA GLU A 96 4.72 14.87 -11.00
C GLU A 96 4.45 14.19 -9.66
N ILE A 97 3.52 14.73 -8.86
CA ILE A 97 3.11 14.12 -7.59
C ILE A 97 2.50 12.73 -7.83
N LEU A 98 1.63 12.59 -8.84
CA LEU A 98 1.03 11.31 -9.18
C LEU A 98 2.10 10.27 -9.57
N SER A 99 3.08 10.66 -10.39
CA SER A 99 4.20 9.80 -10.77
C SER A 99 5.01 9.34 -9.55
N ALA A 100 5.28 10.25 -8.60
CA ALA A 100 5.96 9.90 -7.35
C ALA A 100 5.14 8.91 -6.49
N LEU A 101 3.82 9.10 -6.39
CA LEU A 101 2.93 8.19 -5.68
C LEU A 101 2.85 6.81 -6.35
N GLU A 102 2.86 6.75 -7.69
CA GLU A 102 2.94 5.50 -8.42
C GLU A 102 4.26 4.76 -8.21
N ALA A 103 5.38 5.49 -8.19
CA ALA A 103 6.68 4.93 -7.85
C ALA A 103 6.68 4.34 -6.43
N ALA A 104 6.09 5.03 -5.46
CA ALA A 104 5.96 4.52 -4.08
C ALA A 104 5.16 3.22 -4.01
N VAL A 105 4.03 3.13 -4.74
CA VAL A 105 3.27 1.87 -4.86
C VAL A 105 4.15 0.77 -5.47
N ARG A 106 4.86 1.07 -6.56
CA ARG A 106 5.72 0.10 -7.25
C ARG A 106 6.84 -0.43 -6.35
N THR A 107 7.48 0.44 -5.56
CA THR A 107 8.49 0.06 -4.57
C THR A 107 7.91 -0.83 -3.47
N SER A 108 6.71 -0.53 -2.97
CA SER A 108 6.05 -1.36 -1.94
C SER A 108 5.66 -2.76 -2.42
N LEU A 109 5.43 -2.92 -3.73
CA LEU A 109 5.09 -4.19 -4.37
C LEU A 109 6.30 -5.06 -4.72
N ALA A 110 7.52 -4.55 -4.56
CA ALA A 110 8.73 -5.33 -4.84
C ALA A 110 8.74 -6.61 -3.99
N LEU A 111 8.97 -7.76 -4.63
CA LEU A 111 9.00 -9.04 -3.94
C LEU A 111 10.21 -9.08 -3.00
N VAL A 112 9.93 -9.25 -1.70
CA VAL A 112 10.97 -9.43 -0.69
C VAL A 112 11.06 -10.92 -0.36
N PRO A 113 12.23 -11.56 -0.55
CA PRO A 113 12.39 -12.96 -0.18
C PRO A 113 12.36 -13.09 1.34
N HIS A 114 11.60 -14.06 1.84
CA HIS A 114 11.55 -14.40 3.26
C HIS A 114 11.93 -15.86 3.46
N THR A 115 12.75 -16.12 4.46
CA THR A 115 13.09 -17.48 4.87
C THR A 115 11.93 -18.07 5.63
N VAL A 116 11.47 -19.25 5.19
CA VAL A 116 10.50 -20.07 5.91
C VAL A 116 11.26 -21.12 6.70
N THR A 117 11.08 -21.14 8.01
CA THR A 117 11.68 -22.16 8.88
C THR A 117 10.58 -23.00 9.50
N ILE A 118 10.73 -24.33 9.41
CA ILE A 118 9.82 -25.30 10.04
C ILE A 118 10.65 -26.06 11.06
N SER A 119 10.24 -26.02 12.32
CA SER A 119 10.98 -26.67 13.42
C SER A 119 10.02 -27.43 14.32
N PRO A 120 10.42 -28.61 14.82
CA PRO A 120 9.60 -29.34 15.78
C PRO A 120 9.41 -28.50 17.05
N VAL A 121 8.20 -28.48 17.59
CA VAL A 121 7.93 -27.88 18.90
C VAL A 121 8.49 -28.82 19.96
N ASN A 122 9.71 -28.55 20.45
CA ASN A 122 10.28 -29.34 21.53
C ASN A 122 9.45 -29.16 22.79
N SER A 123 8.77 -30.22 23.22
CA SER A 123 8.03 -30.28 24.49
C SER A 123 8.99 -30.43 25.70
N ALA A 124 10.11 -29.72 25.71
CA ALA A 124 11.20 -29.86 26.69
C ALA A 124 11.37 -28.64 27.61
N GLU A 125 10.33 -27.80 27.75
CA GLU A 125 10.15 -26.93 28.91
C GLU A 125 8.89 -27.37 29.66
N LYS A 126 9.02 -28.47 30.39
CA LYS A 126 8.19 -28.69 31.59
C LYS A 126 9.14 -28.54 32.77
N ASN A 127 8.82 -27.56 33.62
CA ASN A 127 9.43 -27.26 34.91
C ASN A 127 9.90 -28.49 35.68
#